data_AF-A0A7W7Z4K8-F1
#
_entry.id   AF-A0A7W7Z4K8-F1
#
_cell.length_a   1.000
_cell.length_b   1.000
_cell.length_c   1.000
_cell.angle_alpha   90.00
_cell.angle_beta   90.00
_cell.angle_gamma   90.00
#
_symmetry.space_group_name_H-M   'P 1'
#
loop_
_entity.id
_entity.type
_entity.pdbx_description
1 polymer ?
#
loop_
_entity_poly.entity_id
_entity_poly.type
_entity_poly.pdbx_seq_one_letter_code
_entity_poly.pdbx_strand_id
1 'polypeptide(L)' 'MKDFSNASFPPDTIQLMQTALDGAVAALPHPVSSAHVRSIAETILRTAKEGERNAKALERMALLELQLSPRE' A
#
# COMPACT_ATOMS: atom_id res chain seq x y z
N MET A 1 10.09 -2.23 6.33
CA MET A 1 10.16 -0.77 6.58
C MET A 1 11.61 -0.24 6.72
N LYS A 2 12.55 -0.61 5.82
CA LYS A 2 13.93 -0.09 5.89
C LYS A 2 14.16 1.10 4.93
N ASP A 3 13.28 1.29 3.95
CA ASP A 3 13.42 2.24 2.85
C ASP A 3 12.69 3.58 3.06
N PHE A 4 12.02 3.75 4.20
CA PHE A 4 11.12 4.88 4.48
C PHE A 4 11.63 5.88 5.53
N SER A 5 12.79 5.64 6.14
CA SER A 5 13.33 6.47 7.25
C SER A 5 13.60 7.94 6.90
N ASN A 6 13.51 8.34 5.63
CA ASN A 6 13.64 9.73 5.19
C ASN A 6 12.52 10.17 4.21
N ALA A 7 11.42 9.41 4.16
CA ALA A 7 10.31 9.75 3.27
C ALA A 7 9.43 10.82 3.92
N SER A 8 9.50 12.05 3.39
CA SER A 8 8.56 13.12 3.74
C SER A 8 7.48 13.18 2.67
N PHE A 9 6.24 12.88 3.07
CA PHE A 9 5.09 12.95 2.19
C PHE A 9 4.24 14.17 2.56
N PRO A 10 3.77 14.97 1.59
CA PRO A 10 2.83 16.04 1.88
C PRO A 10 1.50 15.45 2.38
N PRO A 11 0.73 16.21 3.17
CA PRO A 11 -0.51 15.72 3.80
C PRO A 11 -1.52 15.18 2.77
N ASP A 12 -1.58 15.80 1.59
CA ASP A 12 -2.42 15.35 0.48
C ASP A 12 -2.06 13.93 0.00
N THR A 13 -0.76 13.64 -0.11
CA THR A 13 -0.28 12.28 -0.44
C THR A 13 -0.56 11.28 0.68
N ILE A 14 -0.49 11.70 1.95
CA ILE A 14 -0.86 10.84 3.08
C ILE A 14 -2.33 10.45 3.02
N GLN A 15 -3.22 11.39 2.68
CA GLN A 15 -4.65 11.10 2.51
C GLN A 15 -4.88 10.10 1.38
N LEU A 16 -4.20 10.27 0.23
CA LEU A 16 -4.28 9.33 -0.89
C LEU A 16 -3.81 7.93 -0.50
N MET A 17 -2.71 7.82 0.25
CA MET A 17 -2.19 6.54 0.75
C MET A 17 -3.15 5.88 1.74
N GLN A 18 -3.80 6.64 2.62
CA GLN A 18 -4.81 6.10 3.53
C GLN A 18 -6.04 5.57 2.78
N THR A 19 -6.54 6.32 1.80
CA THR A 19 -7.67 5.87 0.96
C THR A 19 -7.33 4.59 0.21
N ALA A 20 -6.14 4.50 -0.36
CA ALA A 20 -5.68 3.31 -1.06
C ALA A 20 -5.54 2.09 -0.12
N LEU A 21 -5.05 2.31 1.10
CA LEU A 21 -4.89 1.25 2.10
C LEU A 21 -6.25 0.71 2.55
N ASP A 22 -7.20 1.60 2.86
CA ASP A 22 -8.55 1.22 3.28
C ASP A 22 -9.27 0.40 2.19
N GLY A 23 -9.21 0.87 0.94
CA GLY A 23 -9.78 0.16 -0.21
C GLY A 23 -9.13 -1.22 -0.45
N ALA A 24 -7.80 -1.29 -0.36
CA ALA A 24 -7.08 -2.55 -0.53
C ALA A 24 -7.40 -3.55 0.60
N VAL A 25 -7.49 -3.10 1.85
CA VAL A 25 -7.83 -3.95 3.00
C VAL A 25 -9.29 -4.41 2.93
N ALA A 26 -10.21 -3.54 2.52
CA ALA A 26 -11.62 -3.89 2.33
C ALA A 26 -11.83 -4.92 1.21
N ALA A 27 -10.94 -4.98 0.22
CA ALA A 27 -10.96 -5.98 -0.84
C ALA A 27 -10.39 -7.35 -0.43
N LEU A 28 -9.77 -7.48 0.75
CA LEU A 28 -9.17 -8.75 1.18
C LEU A 28 -10.21 -9.75 1.70
N PRO A 29 -10.08 -11.05 1.35
CA PRO A 29 -10.90 -12.09 1.93
C PRO A 29 -10.54 -12.29 3.42
N HIS A 30 -11.57 -12.54 4.24
CA HIS A 30 -11.37 -12.85 5.65
C HIS A 30 -10.86 -14.29 5.83
N PRO A 31 -9.91 -14.53 6.76
CA PRO A 31 -9.34 -13.58 7.71
C PRO A 31 -8.20 -12.72 7.13
N VAL A 32 -8.24 -11.42 7.42
CA VAL A 32 -7.17 -10.50 7.02
C VAL A 32 -5.95 -10.68 7.94
N SER A 33 -4.87 -11.22 7.39
CA SER A 33 -3.60 -11.36 8.12
C SER A 33 -2.87 -10.02 8.19
N SER A 34 -2.30 -9.69 9.35
CA SER A 34 -1.47 -8.48 9.54
C SER A 34 -0.27 -8.43 8.59
N ALA A 35 0.23 -9.60 8.15
CA ALA A 35 1.25 -9.71 7.12
C ALA A 35 0.80 -9.14 5.77
N HIS A 36 -0.44 -9.44 5.35
CA HIS A 36 -1.01 -8.91 4.10
C HIS A 36 -1.18 -7.39 4.17
N VAL A 37 -1.70 -6.88 5.30
CA VAL A 37 -1.85 -5.43 5.52
C VAL A 37 -0.49 -4.73 5.48
N ARG A 38 0.54 -5.33 6.09
CA ARG A 38 1.91 -4.80 6.04
C ARG A 38 2.46 -4.75 4.62
N SER A 39 2.33 -5.84 3.86
CA SER A 39 2.80 -5.87 2.46
C SER A 39 2.09 -4.81 1.61
N ILE A 40 0.77 -4.68 1.74
CA ILE A 40 -0.01 -3.63 1.04
C ILE A 40 0.53 -2.25 1.39
N ALA A 41 0.69 -1.95 2.69
CA ALA A 41 1.19 -0.65 3.13
C ALA A 41 2.61 -0.36 2.60
N GLU A 42 3.49 -1.35 2.58
CA GLU A 42 4.85 -1.20 2.05
C GLU A 42 4.86 -0.92 0.53
N THR A 43 4.00 -1.59 -0.24
CA THR A 43 3.85 -1.31 -1.67
C THR A 43 3.30 0.10 -1.89
N ILE A 44 2.21 0.49 -1.20
CA ILE A 44 1.62 1.84 -1.33
C ILE A 44 2.67 2.92 -1.05
N LEU A 45 3.44 2.76 0.04
CA LEU A 45 4.49 3.71 0.39
C LEU A 45 5.61 3.78 -0.65
N ARG A 46 6.00 2.63 -1.24
CA ARG A 46 7.01 2.57 -2.31
C ARG A 46 6.51 3.29 -3.55
N THR A 47 5.32 2.95 -4.02
CA THR A 47 4.73 3.53 -5.24
C THR A 47 4.47 5.03 -5.07
N ALA A 48 3.99 5.47 -3.90
CA ALA A 48 3.83 6.89 -3.60
C ALA A 48 5.19 7.64 -3.57
N LYS A 49 6.25 6.99 -3.08
CA LYS A 49 7.62 7.53 -3.10
C LYS A 49 8.18 7.67 -4.51
N GLU A 50 7.78 6.79 -5.44
CA GLU A 50 8.15 6.87 -6.85
C GLU A 50 7.41 7.99 -7.61
N GLY A 51 6.43 8.63 -6.96
CA GLY A 51 5.73 9.81 -7.48
C GLY A 51 4.30 9.53 -7.93
N GLU A 52 3.78 8.32 -7.70
CA GLU A 52 2.37 8.01 -7.95
C GLU A 52 1.48 8.82 -6.99
N ARG A 53 0.45 9.45 -7.56
CA ARG A 53 -0.49 10.32 -6.83
C ARG A 53 -1.95 9.89 -7.05
N ASN A 54 -2.18 8.75 -7.69
CA ASN A 54 -3.51 8.22 -7.88
C ASN A 54 -3.81 7.13 -6.84
N ALA A 55 -4.76 7.38 -5.94
CA ALA A 55 -5.15 6.42 -4.90
C ALA A 55 -5.58 5.06 -5.46
N LYS A 56 -6.30 5.03 -6.60
CA LYS A 56 -6.69 3.77 -7.25
C LYS A 56 -5.51 3.02 -7.87
N ALA A 57 -4.49 3.73 -8.33
CA ALA A 57 -3.28 3.10 -8.85
C ALA A 57 -2.48 2.47 -7.71
N LEU A 58 -2.32 3.19 -6.58
CA LEU A 58 -1.68 2.70 -5.36
C LEU A 58 -2.36 1.44 -4.83
N GLU A 59 -3.70 1.44 -4.73
CA GLU A 59 -4.50 0.28 -4.31
C GLU A 59 -4.25 -0.93 -5.22
N ARG A 60 -4.37 -0.74 -6.54
CA ARG A 60 -4.21 -1.84 -7.51
C ARG A 60 -2.81 -2.43 -7.48
N MET A 61 -1.77 -1.59 -7.42
CA MET A 61 -0.40 -2.05 -7.33
C MET A 61 -0.18 -2.86 -6.06
N ALA A 62 -0.72 -2.40 -4.93
CA ALA A 62 -0.61 -3.12 -3.66
C ALA A 62 -1.31 -4.48 -3.68
N LEU A 63 -2.50 -4.57 -4.28
CA LEU A 63 -3.21 -5.84 -4.44
C LEU A 63 -2.52 -6.80 -5.41
N LEU A 64 -1.95 -6.28 -6.51
CA LEU A 64 -1.20 -7.08 -7.48
C LEU A 64 0.10 -7.62 -6.85
N GLU A 65 0.87 -6.77 -6.19
CA GLU A 65 2.10 -7.15 -5.48
C GLU A 65 1.81 -8.17 -4.37
N LEU A 66 0.69 -8.03 -3.66
CA LEU A 66 0.26 -9.01 -2.67
C LEU A 66 -0.01 -10.39 -3.28
N GLN A 67 -0.61 -10.44 -4.47
CA GLN A 67 -0.85 -11.71 -5.19
C GLN A 67 0.43 -12.32 -5.78
N LEU A 68 1.40 -11.48 -6.15
CA LEU A 68 2.70 -11.90 -6.67
C LEU A 68 3.68 -12.30 -5.57
N SER A 69 3.48 -11.82 -4.35
CA SER A 69 4.28 -12.18 -3.19
C SER A 69 4.08 -13.66 -2.87
N PRO A 70 5.16 -14.46 -2.79
CA PRO A 70 5.05 -15.88 -2.46
C PRO A 70 4.38 -16.05 -1.10
N ARG A 71 3.32 -16.86 -1.10
CA ARG A 71 2.54 -17.23 0.06
C ARG A 71 3.36 -18.23 0.88
N GLU A 72 4.21 -17.71 1.77
CA GLU A 72 4.96 -18.53 2.74
C GLU A 72 4.04 -19.01 3.87
#